data_AF-A0A519YM37-F1
#
_entry.id   AF-A0A519YM37-F1
#
_cell.length_a   1.000
_cell.length_b   1.000
_cell.length_c   1.000
_cell.angle_alpha   90.00
_cell.angle_beta   90.00
_cell.angle_gamma   90.00
#
_symmetry.space_group_name_H-M   'P 1'
#
loop_
_entity.id
_entity.type
_entity.pdbx_description
1 polymer ?
#
loop_
_entity_poly.entity_id
_entity_poly.type
_entity_poly.pdbx_seq_one_letter_code
_entity_poly.pdbx_strand_id
1 'polypeptide(L)'
;PDNPATTGDLLARFDVNAENLHKALADVSDDAFNDIWSLTHGDKTLLALPRTAVVRTLVLNHLIHHRGQLSVYLRLLDIPVPAIYGGSADEAPQR
;
A
#
# COMPACT_ATOMS: atom_id res chain seq x y z
N PRO A 1 -12.52 -8.11 -10.93
CA PRO A 1 -13.07 -8.85 -9.78
C PRO A 1 -14.21 -8.06 -9.15
N ASP A 2 -15.25 -8.75 -8.69
CA ASP A 2 -16.33 -8.12 -7.95
C ASP A 2 -15.82 -7.55 -6.62
N ASN A 3 -16.53 -6.56 -6.08
CA ASN A 3 -16.18 -5.97 -4.78
C ASN A 3 -16.34 -7.02 -3.67
N PRO A 4 -15.42 -7.08 -2.69
CA PRO A 4 -15.57 -7.97 -1.54
C PRO A 4 -16.84 -7.62 -0.75
N ALA A 5 -17.62 -8.64 -0.37
CA ALA A 5 -18.90 -8.47 0.32
C ALA A 5 -18.76 -8.58 1.85
N THR A 6 -17.70 -9.25 2.33
CA THR A 6 -17.39 -9.41 3.75
C THR A 6 -15.97 -8.95 4.08
N THR A 7 -15.70 -8.71 5.36
CA THR A 7 -14.34 -8.45 5.85
C THR A 7 -13.39 -9.61 5.53
N GLY A 8 -13.87 -10.85 5.59
CA GLY A 8 -13.08 -12.03 5.23
C GLY A 8 -12.65 -12.03 3.76
N ASP A 9 -13.56 -11.69 2.85
CA ASP A 9 -13.25 -11.59 1.41
C ASP A 9 -12.23 -10.49 1.13
N LEU A 10 -12.37 -9.35 1.81
CA LEU A 10 -11.43 -8.23 1.68
C LEU A 10 -10.03 -8.61 2.15
N LEU A 11 -9.91 -9.28 3.30
CA LEU A 11 -8.62 -9.73 3.84
C LEU A 11 -7.99 -10.79 2.95
N ALA A 12 -8.75 -11.80 2.49
CA ALA A 12 -8.25 -12.80 1.56
C ALA A 12 -7.74 -12.17 0.24
N ARG A 13 -8.45 -11.15 -0.26
CA ARG A 13 -8.01 -10.40 -1.44
C ARG A 13 -6.73 -9.60 -1.17
N PHE A 14 -6.62 -8.99 0.01
CA PHE A 14 -5.41 -8.28 0.43
C PHE A 14 -4.20 -9.22 0.45
N ASP A 15 -4.34 -10.41 1.05
CA ASP A 15 -3.25 -11.39 1.16
C ASP A 15 -2.76 -11.86 -0.22
N VAL A 16 -3.68 -12.21 -1.13
CA VAL A 16 -3.33 -12.60 -2.51
C VAL A 16 -2.61 -11.46 -3.24
N ASN A 17 -3.08 -10.22 -3.09
CA ASN A 17 -2.45 -9.07 -3.74
C ASN A 17 -1.05 -8.79 -3.15
N ALA A 18 -0.88 -8.93 -1.83
CA ALA A 18 0.40 -8.74 -1.16
C ALA A 18 1.43 -9.79 -1.61
N GLU A 19 1.03 -11.06 -1.70
CA GLU A 19 1.88 -12.13 -2.22
C GLU A 19 2.31 -11.88 -3.67
N ASN A 20 1.35 -11.50 -4.53
CA ASN A 20 1.64 -11.18 -5.93
C ASN A 20 2.59 -9.99 -6.06
N LEU A 21 2.40 -8.94 -5.26
CA LEU A 21 3.27 -7.77 -5.25
C LEU A 21 4.69 -8.13 -4.80
N HIS A 22 4.84 -8.93 -3.74
CA HIS A 22 6.15 -9.37 -3.27
C HIS A 22 6.89 -10.18 -4.33
N LYS A 23 6.22 -11.10 -5.03
CA LYS A 23 6.82 -11.86 -6.15
C LYS A 23 7.23 -10.93 -7.29
N ALA A 24 6.34 -10.04 -7.73
CA ALA A 24 6.63 -9.10 -8.82
C ALA A 24 7.81 -8.16 -8.49
N LEU A 25 7.94 -7.71 -7.24
CA LEU A 25 9.05 -6.88 -6.79
C LEU A 25 10.36 -7.66 -6.64
N ALA A 26 10.30 -8.96 -6.34
CA ALA A 26 11.50 -9.80 -6.30
C ALA A 26 12.04 -10.13 -7.70
N ASP A 27 11.15 -10.19 -8.71
CA ASP A 27 11.50 -10.57 -10.08
C ASP A 27 11.86 -9.39 -10.99
N VAL A 28 11.60 -8.15 -10.57
CA VAL A 28 11.92 -6.95 -11.38
C VAL A 28 13.41 -6.63 -11.33
N SER A 29 14.04 -6.40 -12.48
CA SER A 29 15.42 -5.94 -12.54
C SER A 29 15.54 -4.44 -12.22
N ASP A 30 16.70 -4.02 -11.71
CA ASP A 30 16.98 -2.61 -11.42
C ASP A 30 16.81 -1.73 -12.67
N ASP A 31 17.28 -2.20 -13.84
CA ASP A 31 17.12 -1.49 -15.11
C ASP A 31 15.64 -1.27 -15.44
N ALA A 32 14.83 -2.32 -15.37
CA ALA A 32 13.39 -2.24 -15.63
C ALA A 32 12.66 -1.36 -14.60
N PHE A 33 13.22 -1.20 -13.40
CA PHE A 33 12.65 -0.36 -12.37
C PHE A 33 13.07 1.12 -12.49
N ASN A 34 14.19 1.39 -13.16
CA ASN A 34 14.64 2.73 -13.50
C ASN A 34 14.00 3.27 -14.80
N ASP A 35 13.37 2.41 -15.60
CA ASP A 35 12.57 2.84 -16.75
C ASP A 35 11.48 3.85 -16.36
N ILE A 36 11.23 4.80 -17.26
CA ILE A 36 10.17 5.78 -17.09
C ILE A 36 8.81 5.12 -17.28
N TRP A 37 7.93 5.33 -16.30
CA TRP A 37 6.50 5.06 -16.40
C TRP A 37 5.73 6.37 -16.45
N SER A 38 4.69 6.40 -17.29
CA SER A 38 3.88 7.59 -17.51
C SER A 38 2.42 7.35 -17.15
N LEU A 39 1.85 8.27 -16.36
CA LEU A 39 0.41 8.39 -16.18
C LEU A 39 -0.13 9.32 -17.28
N THR A 40 -1.11 8.85 -18.05
CA THR A 40 -1.72 9.61 -19.13
C THR A 40 -3.22 9.76 -18.95
N HIS A 41 -3.77 10.84 -19.53
CA HIS A 41 -5.20 11.04 -19.71
C HIS A 41 -5.46 11.37 -21.19
N GLY A 42 -5.86 10.34 -21.94
CA GLY A 42 -5.83 10.40 -23.41
C GLY A 42 -4.40 10.66 -23.91
N ASP A 43 -4.24 11.65 -24.78
CA ASP A 43 -2.94 12.02 -25.37
C ASP A 43 -2.08 12.89 -24.44
N LYS A 44 -2.56 13.24 -23.24
CA LYS A 44 -1.83 14.10 -22.30
C LYS A 44 -1.09 13.27 -21.26
N THR A 45 0.23 13.40 -21.22
CA THR A 45 1.04 12.91 -20.11
C THR A 45 0.85 13.82 -18.89
N LEU A 46 0.32 13.26 -17.80
CA LEU A 46 0.13 13.96 -16.53
C LEU A 46 1.36 13.83 -15.63
N LEU A 47 2.05 12.69 -15.69
CA LEU A 47 3.23 12.39 -14.89
C LEU A 47 4.13 11.43 -15.69
N ALA A 48 5.43 11.62 -15.62
CA ALA A 48 6.43 10.68 -16.13
C ALA A 48 7.59 10.60 -15.12
N LEU A 49 7.78 9.45 -14.50
CA LEU A 49 8.79 9.22 -13.46
C LEU A 49 9.37 7.80 -13.59
N PRO A 50 10.60 7.55 -13.10
CA PRO A 50 11.09 6.19 -12.94
C PRO A 50 10.09 5.33 -12.13
N ARG A 51 9.91 4.05 -12.49
CA ARG A 51 8.99 3.15 -11.79
C ARG A 51 9.31 3.05 -10.30
N THR A 52 10.60 3.06 -9.92
CA THR A 52 11.07 3.15 -8.53
C THR A 52 10.41 4.30 -7.77
N ALA A 53 10.43 5.50 -8.35
CA ALA A 53 9.85 6.70 -7.75
C ALA A 53 8.32 6.60 -7.64
N VAL A 54 7.66 6.06 -8.67
CA VAL A 54 6.20 5.82 -8.67
C VAL A 54 5.81 4.86 -7.55
N VAL A 55 6.47 3.71 -7.45
CA VAL A 55 6.19 2.71 -6.40
C VAL A 55 6.41 3.32 -5.02
N ARG A 56 7.52 4.03 -4.79
CA ARG A 56 7.80 4.65 -3.50
C ARG A 56 6.77 5.72 -3.13
N THR A 57 6.49 6.65 -4.05
CA THR A 57 5.79 7.89 -3.72
C THR A 57 4.29 7.85 -3.95
N LEU A 58 3.81 7.13 -4.95
CA LEU A 58 2.39 7.06 -5.28
C LEU A 58 1.72 5.80 -4.75
N VAL A 59 2.46 4.69 -4.64
CA VAL A 59 1.89 3.42 -4.17
C VAL A 59 2.12 3.26 -2.67
N LEU A 60 3.38 3.16 -2.22
CA LEU A 60 3.70 2.86 -0.82
C LEU A 60 3.33 3.99 0.13
N ASN A 61 3.63 5.25 -0.20
CA ASN A 61 3.23 6.37 0.65
C ASN A 61 1.70 6.49 0.75
N HIS A 62 0.97 6.17 -0.33
CA HIS A 62 -0.50 6.19 -0.32
C HIS A 62 -1.09 5.09 0.58
N LEU A 63 -0.53 3.87 0.51
CA LEU A 63 -0.86 2.78 1.43
C LEU A 63 -0.58 3.16 2.89
N ILE A 64 0.58 3.76 3.16
CA ILE A 64 0.97 4.22 4.51
C ILE A 64 0.00 5.29 5.01
N HIS A 65 -0.36 6.26 4.16
CA HIS A 65 -1.30 7.32 4.47
C HIS A 65 -2.68 6.75 4.88
N HIS A 66 -3.24 5.84 4.07
CA HIS A 66 -4.54 5.23 4.36
C HIS A 66 -4.50 4.26 5.55
N ARG A 67 -3.37 3.57 5.81
CA ARG A 67 -3.19 2.82 7.05
C ARG A 67 -3.24 3.74 8.28
N GLY A 68 -2.69 4.94 8.18
CA GLY A 68 -2.83 5.98 9.20
C GLY A 68 -4.28 6.37 9.45
N GLN A 69 -5.06 6.62 8.38
CA GLN A 69 -6.49 6.90 8.50
C GLN A 69 -7.27 5.74 9.16
N LEU A 70 -6.96 4.49 8.80
CA LEU A 70 -7.58 3.32 9.42
C LEU A 70 -7.31 3.26 10.92
N SER A 71 -6.11 3.62 11.36
CA SER A 71 -5.78 3.65 12.80
C SER A 71 -6.63 4.64 13.58
N VAL A 72 -7.01 5.77 12.97
CA VAL A 72 -7.96 6.73 13.57
C VAL A 72 -9.33 6.11 13.73
N TYR A 73 -9.80 5.34 12.74
CA TYR A 73 -11.10 4.66 12.83
C TYR A 73 -11.11 3.60 13.93
N LEU A 74 -10.03 2.83 14.10
CA LEU A 74 -9.92 1.90 15.22
C LEU A 74 -10.07 2.63 16.57
N ARG A 75 -9.34 3.74 16.73
CA ARG A 75 -9.43 4.55 17.95
C ARG A 75 -10.84 5.12 18.19
N LEU A 76 -11.51 5.61 17.15
CA LEU A 76 -12.87 6.16 17.27
C LEU A 76 -13.93 5.10 17.59
N LEU A 77 -13.63 3.83 17.31
CA LEU A 77 -14.48 2.68 17.61
C LEU A 77 -14.08 1.96 18.91
N ASP A 78 -13.22 2.57 19.73
CA ASP A 78 -12.66 1.99 20.95
C ASP A 78 -11.97 0.62 20.73
N ILE A 79 -11.44 0.39 19.52
CA ILE A 79 -10.64 -0.78 19.18
C ILE A 79 -9.15 -0.45 19.42
N PRO A 80 -8.38 -1.32 20.11
CA PRO A 80 -6.95 -1.11 20.33
C PRO A 80 -6.20 -0.85 19.02
N VAL A 81 -5.41 0.22 18.98
CA VAL A 81 -4.60 0.56 17.81
C VAL A 81 -3.30 -0.24 17.87
N PRO A 82 -2.97 -1.04 16.85
CA PRO A 82 -1.75 -1.83 16.87
C PRO A 82 -0.49 -0.96 16.78
N ALA A 83 0.63 -1.48 17.27
CA ALA A 83 1.94 -0.89 17.02
C ALA A 83 2.28 -0.96 15.51
N ILE A 84 2.73 0.14 14.90
CA ILE A 84 2.99 0.22 13.44
C ILE A 84 4.47 0.48 13.13
N TYR A 85 5.02 1.60 13.56
CA TYR A 85 6.44 1.95 13.43
C TYR A 85 7.17 1.98 14.78
N GLY A 86 6.38 2.05 15.85
CA GLY A 86 6.75 2.06 17.25
C GLY A 86 5.50 1.75 18.06
N GLY A 87 5.53 2.00 19.36
CA GLY A 87 4.36 1.81 20.21
C GLY A 87 3.20 2.71 19.79
N SER A 88 1.98 2.22 19.99
CA SER A 88 0.78 3.04 20.04
C SER A 88 0.49 3.43 21.50
N ALA A 89 -0.65 4.08 21.77
CA ALA A 89 -1.09 4.24 23.16
C ALA A 89 -1.63 2.94 23.78
N ASP A 90 -1.94 1.94 22.94
CA ASP A 90 -2.60 0.70 23.33
C ASP A 90 -1.63 -0.50 23.33
N GLU A 91 -0.57 -0.45 22.53
CA GLU A 91 0.42 -1.51 22.37
C GLU A 91 1.85 -0.97 22.41
N ALA A 92 2.72 -1.67 23.13
CA ALA A 92 4.16 -1.37 23.14
C ALA A 92 4.81 -1.72 21.77
N PRO A 93 5.96 -1.12 21.42
CA PRO A 93 6.68 -1.51 20.21
C PRO A 93 7.01 -3.01 20.24
N GLN A 94 6.56 -3.74 19.22
CA GLN A 94 6.97 -5.12 18.99
C GLN A 94 8.41 -5.08 18.45
N ARG A 95 9.35 -5.73 19.15
CA ARG A 95 10.76 -5.84 18.75
C ARG A 95 10.99 -7.07 17.89
#